data_AF-A0A136KXU4-F1
#
_entry.id   AF-A0A136KXU4-F1
#
_cell.length_a   1.000
_cell.length_b   1.000
_cell.length_c   1.000
_cell.angle_alpha   90.00
_cell.angle_beta   90.00
_cell.angle_gamma   90.00
#
_symmetry.space_group_name_H-M   'P 1'
#
loop_
_entity.id
_entity.type
_entity.pdbx_description
1 polymer ?
#
loop_
_entity_poly.entity_id
_entity_poly.type
_entity_poly.pdbx_seq_one_letter_code
_entity_poly.pdbx_strand_id
1 'polypeptide(L)'
;SAKNTSGYSTNADEYKYSISAKSLKRANEQGLKAEQLLNLLVKYTNGNVPPVLVKALKNWNANGSEARIENLAVLRVSKPEVMEEARKSKAGKYLGEMLSPTAVIIKNGAKQKVLEIFAELGLFIEGDEDV
;
A
#
# COMPACT_ATOMS: atom_id res chain seq x y z
N SER A 1 -32.91 29.08 -29.55
CA SER A 1 -33.29 27.66 -29.70
C SER A 1 -32.31 26.81 -28.92
N ALA A 2 -32.70 26.27 -27.76
CA ALA A 2 -33.34 24.95 -27.59
C ALA A 2 -32.35 23.81 -27.93
N LYS A 3 -32.06 22.80 -27.11
CA LYS A 3 -32.52 22.29 -25.82
C LYS A 3 -31.41 21.30 -25.40
N ASN A 4 -31.03 21.21 -24.13
CA ASN A 4 -30.60 19.91 -23.61
C ASN A 4 -30.93 19.80 -22.11
N THR A 5 -32.10 19.22 -21.86
CA THR A 5 -32.52 18.73 -20.55
C THR A 5 -32.42 17.22 -20.58
N SER A 6 -31.47 16.65 -19.83
CA SER A 6 -31.60 15.29 -19.31
C SER A 6 -31.11 15.32 -17.88
N GLY A 7 -32.04 15.16 -16.95
CA GLY A 7 -31.85 15.31 -15.52
C GLY A 7 -31.02 14.16 -14.95
N TYR A 8 -30.08 14.52 -14.07
CA TYR A 8 -29.54 13.59 -13.10
C TYR A 8 -30.45 13.62 -11.88
N SER A 9 -31.23 12.55 -11.69
CA SER A 9 -31.89 12.29 -10.41
C SER A 9 -30.81 11.92 -9.39
N THR A 10 -30.47 12.84 -8.51
CA THR A 10 -29.74 12.55 -7.27
C THR A 10 -30.66 11.72 -6.37
N ASN A 11 -30.52 10.39 -6.42
CA ASN A 11 -31.03 9.54 -5.35
C ASN A 11 -30.04 9.62 -4.19
N ALA A 12 -30.46 10.27 -3.11
CA ALA A 12 -29.64 10.65 -1.96
C ALA A 12 -29.36 9.51 -0.95
N ASP A 13 -29.47 8.24 -1.36
CA ASP A 13 -29.40 7.08 -0.44
C ASP A 13 -28.46 5.95 -0.90
N GLU A 14 -27.48 6.23 -1.76
CA GLU A 14 -26.49 5.21 -2.13
C GLU A 14 -25.24 5.31 -1.25
N TYR A 15 -25.30 4.71 -0.05
CA TYR A 15 -24.12 4.54 0.79
C TYR A 15 -23.16 3.53 0.15
N LYS A 16 -22.12 4.05 -0.51
CA LYS A 16 -21.08 3.22 -1.14
C LYS A 16 -20.04 2.79 -0.11
N TYR A 17 -20.24 1.62 0.49
CA TYR A 17 -19.28 1.04 1.43
C TYR A 17 -18.14 0.33 0.70
N SER A 18 -16.92 0.85 0.82
CA SER A 18 -15.70 0.21 0.28
C SER A 18 -14.98 -0.56 1.38
N ILE A 19 -14.90 -1.88 1.24
CA ILE A 19 -14.10 -2.75 2.12
C ILE A 19 -12.70 -2.89 1.49
N SER A 20 -11.66 -2.45 2.20
CA SER A 20 -10.26 -2.61 1.77
C SER A 20 -9.53 -3.64 2.62
N ALA A 21 -8.48 -4.27 2.08
CA ALA A 21 -7.63 -5.18 2.86
C ALA A 21 -7.02 -4.50 4.10
N LYS A 22 -6.75 -3.19 4.04
CA LYS A 22 -6.22 -2.39 5.15
C LYS A 22 -7.25 -2.21 6.27
N SER A 23 -8.52 -1.97 5.94
CA SER A 23 -9.60 -1.88 6.94
C SER A 23 -9.89 -3.24 7.57
N LEU A 24 -9.84 -4.33 6.78
CA LEU A 24 -9.99 -5.68 7.29
C LEU A 24 -8.84 -6.09 8.23
N LYS A 25 -7.59 -5.77 7.87
CA LYS A 25 -6.43 -6.03 8.75
C LYS A 25 -6.54 -5.32 10.10
N ARG A 26 -6.91 -4.04 10.10
CA ARG A 26 -7.14 -3.28 11.35
C ARG A 26 -8.27 -3.87 12.18
N ALA A 27 -9.35 -4.32 11.53
CA ALA A 27 -10.46 -4.96 12.21
C ALA A 27 -10.04 -6.32 12.82
N ASN A 28 -9.20 -7.10 12.13
CA ASN A 28 -8.61 -8.33 12.65
C ASN A 28 -7.73 -8.09 13.89
N GLU A 29 -6.88 -7.05 13.82
CA GLU A 29 -6.04 -6.62 14.94
C GLU A 29 -6.88 -6.19 16.16
N GLN A 30 -8.13 -5.78 15.93
CA GLN A 30 -9.13 -5.46 16.96
C GLN A 30 -10.04 -6.65 17.33
N GLY A 31 -9.73 -7.86 16.84
CA GLY A 31 -10.46 -9.09 17.18
C GLY A 31 -11.75 -9.32 16.40
N LEU A 32 -12.05 -8.51 15.37
CA LEU A 32 -13.22 -8.68 14.52
C LEU A 32 -12.97 -9.81 13.50
N LYS A 33 -13.66 -10.94 13.68
CA LYS A 33 -13.54 -12.11 12.79
C LYS A 33 -14.32 -11.89 11.50
N ALA A 34 -13.83 -12.42 10.38
CA ALA A 34 -14.50 -12.29 9.06
C ALA A 34 -15.96 -12.76 9.07
N GLU A 35 -16.28 -13.77 9.88
CA GLU A 35 -17.64 -14.27 10.08
C GLU A 35 -18.58 -13.23 10.70
N GLN A 36 -18.08 -12.40 11.61
CA GLN A 36 -18.88 -11.33 12.24
C GLN A 36 -19.20 -10.23 11.23
N LEU A 37 -18.24 -9.87 10.37
CA LEU A 37 -18.47 -8.92 9.28
C LEU A 37 -19.46 -9.47 8.25
N LEU A 38 -19.38 -10.76 7.91
CA LEU A 38 -20.33 -11.41 7.01
C LEU A 38 -21.74 -11.40 7.60
N ASN A 39 -21.89 -11.72 8.89
CA ASN A 39 -23.18 -11.67 9.59
C ASN A 39 -23.76 -10.24 9.62
N LEU A 40 -22.91 -9.23 9.80
CA LEU A 40 -23.31 -7.83 9.72
C LEU A 40 -23.81 -7.48 8.32
N LEU A 41 -23.07 -7.86 7.28
CA LEU A 41 -23.44 -7.62 5.89
C LEU A 41 -24.77 -8.30 5.54
N VAL A 42 -24.95 -9.57 5.90
CA VAL A 42 -26.22 -10.29 5.69
C VAL A 42 -27.38 -9.58 6.39
N LYS A 43 -27.16 -9.10 7.62
CA LYS A 43 -28.17 -8.38 8.40
C LYS A 43 -28.57 -7.03 7.78
N TYR A 44 -27.61 -6.25 7.26
CA TYR A 44 -27.88 -4.92 6.69
C TYR A 44 -28.24 -4.95 5.19
N THR A 45 -27.96 -6.04 4.48
CA THR A 45 -28.30 -6.21 3.05
C THR A 45 -29.50 -7.13 2.82
N ASN A 46 -30.22 -7.50 3.88
CA ASN A 46 -31.34 -8.45 3.81
C ASN A 46 -30.97 -9.78 3.12
N GLY A 47 -29.73 -10.25 3.32
CA GLY A 47 -29.19 -11.46 2.70
C GLY A 47 -28.69 -11.32 1.27
N ASN A 48 -28.73 -10.12 0.68
CA ASN A 48 -28.30 -9.88 -0.70
C ASN A 48 -26.80 -9.55 -0.80
N VAL A 49 -25.95 -10.42 -0.24
CA VAL A 49 -24.49 -10.26 -0.27
C VAL A 49 -23.93 -10.90 -1.56
N PRO A 50 -23.20 -10.14 -2.40
CA PRO A 50 -22.60 -10.69 -3.61
C PRO A 50 -21.68 -11.89 -3.31
N PRO A 51 -21.78 -13.02 -4.03
CA PRO A 51 -20.95 -14.20 -3.80
C PRO A 51 -19.44 -13.92 -3.89
N VAL A 52 -19.05 -12.95 -4.73
CA VAL A 52 -17.65 -12.49 -4.87
C VAL A 52 -17.12 -11.89 -3.55
N LEU A 53 -17.95 -11.15 -2.83
CA LEU A 53 -17.58 -10.56 -1.54
C LEU A 53 -17.44 -11.62 -0.44
N VAL A 54 -18.34 -12.60 -0.43
CA VAL A 54 -18.25 -13.76 0.49
C VAL A 54 -16.96 -14.54 0.24
N LYS A 55 -16.61 -14.78 -1.02
CA LYS A 55 -15.36 -15.46 -1.41
C LYS A 55 -14.14 -14.65 -1.00
N ALA A 56 -14.13 -13.34 -1.24
CA ALA A 56 -13.03 -12.46 -0.85
C ALA A 56 -12.78 -12.45 0.67
N LEU A 57 -13.85 -12.39 1.47
CA LEU A 57 -13.76 -12.43 2.94
C LEU A 57 -13.30 -13.79 3.47
N LYS A 58 -13.78 -14.89 2.89
CA LYS A 58 -13.34 -16.25 3.26
C LYS A 58 -11.87 -16.49 2.94
N ASN A 59 -11.40 -16.08 1.75
CA ASN A 59 -9.99 -16.19 1.36
C ASN A 59 -9.10 -15.36 2.28
N TRP A 60 -9.50 -14.12 2.58
CA TRP A 60 -8.76 -13.26 3.51
C TRP A 60 -8.67 -13.85 4.92
N ASN A 61 -9.73 -14.47 5.44
CA ASN A 61 -9.74 -15.11 6.76
C ASN A 61 -8.85 -16.37 6.83
N ALA A 62 -8.73 -17.09 5.71
CA ALA A 62 -7.95 -18.33 5.63
C ALA A 62 -6.44 -18.06 5.43
N ASN A 63 -6.07 -17.09 4.59
CA ASN A 63 -4.70 -16.92 4.10
C ASN A 63 -4.07 -15.54 4.40
N GLY A 64 -4.82 -14.57 4.93
CA GLY A 64 -4.39 -13.17 4.99
C GLY A 64 -4.47 -12.46 3.64
N SER A 65 -3.69 -11.39 3.43
CA SER A 65 -3.60 -10.74 2.12
C SER A 65 -2.70 -11.55 1.18
N GLU A 66 -3.29 -12.21 0.18
CA GLU A 66 -2.55 -13.05 -0.79
C GLU A 66 -1.60 -12.23 -1.70
N ALA A 67 -1.83 -10.92 -1.82
CA ALA A 67 -0.95 -9.99 -2.54
C ALA A 67 -1.00 -8.60 -1.89
N ARG A 68 0.08 -7.83 -2.02
CA ARG A 68 0.16 -6.44 -1.57
C ARG A 68 0.87 -5.58 -2.62
N ILE A 69 0.30 -4.40 -2.89
CA ILE A 69 0.94 -3.34 -3.64
C ILE A 69 1.44 -2.30 -2.64
N GLU A 70 2.73 -1.98 -2.68
CA GLU A 70 3.36 -0.95 -1.84
C GLU A 70 4.12 0.03 -2.75
N ASN A 71 4.01 1.33 -2.46
CA ASN A 71 4.86 2.34 -3.10
C ASN A 71 6.15 2.44 -2.28
N LEU A 72 7.22 1.87 -2.83
CA LEU A 72 8.54 1.83 -2.20
C LEU A 72 9.54 2.61 -3.04
N ALA A 73 10.38 3.40 -2.39
CA ALA A 73 11.53 4.01 -3.05
C ALA A 73 12.67 2.98 -3.14
N VAL A 74 13.24 2.81 -4.33
CA VAL A 74 14.37 1.91 -4.56
C VAL A 74 15.62 2.74 -4.80
N LEU A 75 16.67 2.49 -4.03
CA LEU A 75 18.00 3.02 -4.28
C LEU A 75 18.76 2.06 -5.18
N ARG A 76 19.26 2.54 -6.31
CA ARG A 76 20.16 1.81 -7.20
C ARG A 76 21.53 2.46 -7.20
N VAL A 77 22.58 1.65 -7.12
CA VAL A 77 23.97 2.10 -7.24
C VAL A 77 24.63 1.46 -8.46
N SER A 78 25.74 2.02 -8.91
CA SER A 78 26.45 1.55 -10.10
C SER A 78 27.18 0.23 -9.90
N LYS A 79 27.66 -0.04 -8.68
CA LYS A 79 28.47 -1.23 -8.38
C LYS A 79 28.17 -1.81 -6.99
N PRO A 80 28.29 -3.13 -6.78
CA PRO A 80 28.02 -3.76 -5.48
C PRO A 80 28.87 -3.21 -4.33
N GLU A 81 30.11 -2.80 -4.61
CA GLU A 81 31.02 -2.26 -3.59
C GLU A 81 30.48 -0.95 -2.98
N VAL A 82 29.82 -0.12 -3.79
CA VAL A 82 29.15 1.12 -3.33
C VAL A 82 27.96 0.79 -2.43
N MET A 83 27.22 -0.28 -2.74
CA MET A 83 26.12 -0.73 -1.87
C MET A 83 26.65 -1.21 -0.52
N GLU A 84 27.76 -1.93 -0.51
CA GLU A 84 28.39 -2.41 0.72
C GLU A 84 28.92 -1.25 1.59
N GLU A 85 29.52 -0.23 0.97
CA GLU A 85 29.91 1.00 1.67
C GLU A 85 28.69 1.72 2.26
N ALA A 86 27.63 1.90 1.48
CA ALA A 86 26.38 2.52 1.94
C ALA A 86 25.76 1.76 3.12
N ARG A 87 25.79 0.43 3.09
CA ARG A 87 25.29 -0.42 4.20
C ARG A 87 26.12 -0.30 5.47
N LYS A 88 27.44 -0.11 5.36
CA LYS A 88 28.34 0.11 6.51
C LYS A 88 28.30 1.54 7.04
N SER A 89 27.84 2.49 6.23
CA SER A 89 27.67 3.89 6.61
C SER A 89 26.44 4.11 7.52
N LYS A 90 26.22 5.39 7.90
CA LYS A 90 24.99 5.80 8.59
C LYS A 90 23.71 5.53 7.79
N ALA A 91 23.80 5.35 6.47
CA ALA A 91 22.65 5.08 5.61
C ALA A 91 22.07 3.68 5.85
N GLY A 92 22.88 2.71 6.29
CA GLY A 92 22.47 1.32 6.46
C GLY A 92 21.21 1.12 7.31
N LYS A 93 21.00 1.96 8.34
CA LYS A 93 19.78 1.91 9.17
C LYS A 93 18.49 2.32 8.43
N TYR A 94 18.62 3.04 7.32
CA TYR A 94 17.53 3.48 6.46
C TYR A 94 17.32 2.56 5.24
N LEU A 95 18.22 1.61 5.02
CA LEU A 95 18.09 0.60 3.98
C LEU A 95 17.25 -0.58 4.50
N GLY A 96 16.38 -1.09 3.65
CA GLY A 96 15.49 -2.21 3.90
C GLY A 96 15.97 -3.48 3.23
N GLU A 97 15.04 -4.18 2.60
CA GLU A 97 15.31 -5.42 1.87
C GLU A 97 16.14 -5.16 0.61
N MET A 98 17.12 -6.04 0.38
CA MET A 98 17.93 -6.06 -0.84
C MET A 98 17.16 -6.73 -1.97
N LEU A 99 17.04 -6.02 -3.10
CA LEU A 99 16.42 -6.55 -4.31
C LEU A 99 17.46 -7.19 -5.25
N SER A 100 18.70 -6.69 -5.20
CA SER A 100 19.87 -7.20 -5.92
C SER A 100 21.15 -6.65 -5.29
N PRO A 101 22.36 -7.12 -5.65
CA PRO A 101 23.62 -6.59 -5.13
C PRO A 101 23.80 -5.07 -5.32
N THR A 102 23.09 -4.46 -6.27
CA THR A 102 23.14 -3.03 -6.59
C THR A 102 21.82 -2.29 -6.34
N ALA A 103 20.80 -2.94 -5.76
CA ALA A 103 19.50 -2.31 -5.54
C ALA A 103 18.87 -2.71 -4.20
N VAL A 104 18.38 -1.72 -3.47
CA VAL A 104 17.82 -1.88 -2.12
C VAL A 104 16.60 -1.00 -1.94
N ILE A 105 15.64 -1.46 -1.14
CA ILE A 105 14.50 -0.64 -0.73
C ILE A 105 14.95 0.39 0.30
N ILE A 106 14.54 1.65 0.15
CA ILE A 106 14.67 2.68 1.18
C ILE A 106 13.44 2.58 2.09
N LYS A 107 13.66 2.60 3.41
CA LYS A 107 12.56 2.63 4.39
C LYS A 107 11.70 3.88 4.19
N ASN A 108 10.39 3.72 4.40
CA ASN A 108 9.42 4.82 4.25
C ASN A 108 9.84 6.08 5.02
N GLY A 109 9.79 7.23 4.34
CA GLY A 109 10.16 8.53 4.89
C GLY A 109 11.66 8.78 5.05
N ALA A 110 12.53 7.89 4.57
CA ALA A 110 13.98 8.03 4.71
C ALA A 110 14.72 8.50 3.44
N LYS A 111 14.00 8.76 2.32
CA LYS A 111 14.59 9.23 1.03
C LYS A 111 15.55 10.40 1.26
N GLN A 112 15.09 11.46 1.91
CA GLN A 112 15.90 12.66 2.15
C GLN A 112 17.15 12.39 3.01
N LYS A 113 17.02 11.57 4.05
CA LYS A 113 18.15 11.22 4.93
C LYS A 113 19.20 10.39 4.19
N VAL A 114 18.77 9.51 3.29
CA VAL A 114 19.69 8.73 2.45
C VAL A 114 20.44 9.66 1.49
N LEU A 115 19.75 10.63 0.86
CA LEU A 115 20.40 11.64 -0.01
C LEU A 115 21.47 12.44 0.75
N GLU A 116 21.15 12.95 1.94
CA GLU A 116 22.08 13.70 2.79
C GLU A 116 23.33 12.87 3.14
N ILE A 117 23.15 11.60 3.54
CA ILE A 117 24.27 10.74 3.92
C ILE A 117 25.14 10.39 2.70
N PHE A 118 24.55 10.18 1.53
CA PHE A 118 25.32 9.94 0.31
C PHE A 118 26.13 11.17 -0.11
N ALA A 119 25.55 12.37 0.04
CA ALA A 119 26.29 13.61 -0.16
C ALA A 119 27.45 13.76 0.83
N GLU A 120 27.27 13.40 2.12
CA GLU A 120 28.35 13.34 3.12
C GLU A 120 29.48 12.37 2.72
N LEU A 121 29.16 11.29 2.00
CA LEU A 121 30.12 10.31 1.48
C LEU A 121 30.77 10.74 0.16
N GLY A 122 30.41 11.91 -0.40
CA GLY A 122 30.88 12.36 -1.71
C GLY A 122 30.28 11.58 -2.89
N LEU A 123 29.16 10.88 -2.65
CA LEU A 123 28.44 10.11 -3.65
C LEU A 123 27.22 10.90 -4.13
N PHE A 124 27.15 11.15 -5.43
CA PHE A 124 25.98 11.78 -6.04
C PHE A 124 24.91 10.74 -6.33
N ILE A 125 23.68 11.03 -5.90
CA ILE A 125 22.49 10.26 -6.26
C ILE A 125 21.71 11.08 -7.28
N GLU A 126 21.43 10.47 -8.43
CA GLU A 126 20.41 10.97 -9.36
C GLU A 126 19.05 10.59 -8.77
N GLY A 127 18.25 11.59 -8.39
CA GLY A 127 16.91 11.39 -7.89
C GLY A 127 15.90 11.87 -8.93
N ASP A 128 14.76 11.18 -9.02
CA ASP A 128 13.58 11.82 -9.59
C ASP A 128 13.24 13.00 -8.69
N GLU A 129 13.55 14.22 -9.16
CA GLU A 129 13.01 15.46 -8.60
C GLU A 129 11.48 15.32 -8.68
N ASP A 130 10.83 15.30 -7.52
CA ASP A 130 9.37 15.33 -7.44
C ASP A 130 8.93 16.71 -7.98
N VAL A 131 8.66 16.80 -9.29
CA VAL A 131 8.03 17.94 -9.97
C VAL A 131 6.52 17.96 -9.77
#